data_AF-A0A397VSV1-F1
#
_entry.id   AF-A0A397VSV1-F1
#
_cell.length_a   1.000
_cell.length_b   1.000
_cell.length_c   1.000
_cell.angle_alpha   90.00
_cell.angle_beta   90.00
_cell.angle_gamma   90.00
#
_symmetry.space_group_name_H-M   'P 1'
#
loop_
_entity.id
_entity.type
_entity.pdbx_description
1 polymer ?
#
loop_
_entity_poly.entity_id
_entity_poly.type
_entity_poly.pdbx_seq_one_letter_code
_entity_poly.pdbx_strand_id
1 'polypeptide(L)'
;MTEVSTGKPPHYEVEYDGMLAIKICNGLRPELAEGTPECYTQLANQCMDANPSNRPSASYIYDELSRWYNIVAYSAVKDENEFTLLKAFQSADAIIPTLSTELPIYSKDKLTTNEEIK
;
A
#
# COMPACT_ATOMS: atom_id res chain seq x y z
N MET A 1 -2.85 1.39 -1.10
CA MET A 1 -1.72 0.51 -1.47
C MET A 1 -1.15 -0.18 -0.24
N THR A 2 -0.77 0.57 0.81
CA THR A 2 -0.27 -0.02 2.06
C THR A 2 -1.26 -0.97 2.73
N GLU A 3 -2.55 -0.64 2.79
CA GLU A 3 -3.57 -1.54 3.35
C GLU A 3 -3.69 -2.87 2.60
N VAL A 4 -3.51 -2.88 1.28
CA VAL A 4 -3.50 -4.11 0.48
C VAL A 4 -2.26 -4.95 0.79
N SER A 5 -1.13 -4.31 1.03
CA SER A 5 0.14 -4.94 1.36
C SER A 5 0.13 -5.51 2.80
N THR A 6 -0.40 -4.78 3.77
CA THR A 6 -0.36 -5.16 5.20
C THR A 6 -1.59 -5.89 5.69
N GLY A 7 -2.70 -5.83 4.94
CA GLY A 7 -4.03 -6.27 5.39
C GLY A 7 -4.59 -5.42 6.54
N LYS A 8 -3.98 -4.28 6.86
CA LYS A 8 -4.33 -3.42 8.00
C LYS A 8 -4.49 -1.96 7.57
N PRO A 9 -5.41 -1.21 8.20
CA PRO A 9 -5.50 0.23 7.97
C PRO A 9 -4.15 0.95 8.16
N PRO A 10 -3.83 1.99 7.37
CA PRO A 10 -2.60 2.76 7.55
C PRO A 10 -2.51 3.33 8.98
N HIS A 11 -1.35 3.25 9.64
CA HIS A 11 -1.18 3.72 11.03
C HIS A 11 -2.07 3.01 12.07
N TYR A 12 -2.36 1.71 11.87
CA TYR A 12 -3.26 0.94 12.74
C TYR A 12 -2.91 0.95 14.24
N GLU A 13 -1.64 1.17 14.61
CA GLU A 13 -1.18 1.21 16.01
C GLU A 13 -1.28 2.60 16.64
N VAL A 14 -1.69 3.62 15.88
CA VAL A 14 -1.72 5.01 16.32
C VAL A 14 -3.17 5.46 16.47
N GLU A 15 -3.43 6.29 17.48
CA GLU A 15 -4.74 6.93 17.62
C GLU A 15 -4.99 7.91 16.47
N TYR A 16 -6.20 7.90 15.93
CA TYR A 16 -6.62 8.77 14.84
C TYR A 16 -7.07 10.12 15.42
N ASP A 17 -6.09 10.96 15.75
CA ASP A 17 -6.30 12.27 16.35
C ASP A 17 -5.54 13.38 15.59
N GLY A 18 -5.61 14.61 16.12
CA GLY A 18 -4.87 15.74 15.56
C GLY A 18 -3.34 15.56 15.59
N MET A 19 -2.80 14.77 16.54
CA MET A 19 -1.36 14.49 16.61
C MET A 19 -0.90 13.59 15.47
N LEU A 20 -1.71 12.61 15.07
CA LEU A 20 -1.45 11.82 13.86
C LEU A 20 -1.42 12.71 12.61
N ALA A 21 -2.37 13.64 12.47
CA ALA A 21 -2.39 14.58 11.34
C ALA A 21 -1.09 15.41 11.27
N ILE A 22 -0.62 15.94 12.41
CA ILE A 22 0.66 16.68 12.49
C ILE A 22 1.84 15.79 12.07
N LYS A 23 1.90 14.54 12.54
CA LYS A 23 2.96 13.60 12.15
C LYS A 23 2.97 13.33 10.64
N ILE A 24 1.80 13.17 10.02
CA ILE A 24 1.65 12.98 8.56
C ILE A 24 2.13 14.22 7.80
N CYS A 25 1.74 15.41 8.24
CA CYS A 25 2.24 16.67 7.67
C CYS A 25 3.76 16.79 7.77
N ASN A 26 4.35 16.25 8.84
CA ASN A 26 5.80 16.20 9.05
C ASN A 26 6.51 15.01 8.36
N GLY A 27 5.81 14.28 7.49
CA GLY A 27 6.41 13.24 6.66
C GLY A 27 6.22 11.80 7.15
N LEU A 28 5.47 11.56 8.23
CA LEU A 28 5.11 10.18 8.61
C LEU A 28 4.33 9.52 7.47
N ARG A 29 4.76 8.34 7.04
CA ARG A 29 4.08 7.51 6.03
C ARG A 29 3.85 6.10 6.55
N PRO A 30 2.79 5.42 6.10
CA PRO A 30 2.56 4.04 6.46
C PRO A 30 3.62 3.13 5.82
N GLU A 31 4.01 2.10 6.55
CA GLU A 31 4.94 1.08 6.09
C GLU A 31 4.21 0.02 5.25
N LEU A 32 4.98 -0.70 4.42
CA LEU A 32 4.52 -1.86 3.68
C LEU A 32 4.94 -3.14 4.41
N ALA A 33 4.20 -4.23 4.19
CA ALA A 33 4.53 -5.52 4.77
C ALA A 33 5.83 -6.10 4.20
N GLU A 34 6.53 -6.87 5.04
CA GLU A 34 7.63 -7.71 4.59
C GLU A 34 7.14 -8.66 3.47
N GLY A 35 7.98 -8.86 2.46
CA GLY A 35 7.63 -9.67 1.29
C GLY A 35 6.82 -8.93 0.22
N THR A 36 6.45 -7.66 0.43
CA THR A 36 5.85 -6.85 -0.63
C THR A 36 6.82 -6.71 -1.82
N PRO A 37 6.39 -6.98 -3.07
CA PRO A 37 7.26 -6.84 -4.24
C PRO A 37 7.85 -5.44 -4.37
N GLU A 38 9.14 -5.34 -4.69
CA GLU A 38 9.87 -4.08 -4.79
C GLU A 38 9.21 -3.07 -5.74
N CYS A 39 8.71 -3.53 -6.89
CA CYS A 39 7.98 -2.67 -7.83
C CYS A 39 6.72 -2.03 -7.21
N TYR A 40 6.01 -2.78 -6.36
CA TYR A 40 4.85 -2.28 -5.62
C TYR A 40 5.26 -1.28 -4.55
N THR A 41 6.33 -1.58 -3.80
CA THR A 41 6.92 -0.68 -2.79
C THR A 41 7.32 0.65 -3.40
N GLN A 42 8.00 0.64 -4.55
CA GLN A 42 8.39 1.85 -5.26
C GLN A 42 7.18 2.68 -5.70
N LEU A 43 6.17 2.06 -6.32
CA LEU A 43 4.95 2.75 -6.73
C LEU A 43 4.17 3.33 -5.54
N ALA A 44 4.05 2.56 -4.44
CA ALA A 44 3.39 3.02 -3.22
C ALA A 44 4.11 4.23 -2.60
N ASN A 45 5.43 4.19 -2.53
CA ASN A 45 6.23 5.31 -2.02
C ASN A 45 6.09 6.56 -2.89
N GLN A 46 6.10 6.43 -4.22
CA GLN A 46 5.84 7.54 -5.14
C GLN A 46 4.44 8.14 -4.94
N CYS A 47 3.41 7.31 -4.75
CA CYS A 47 2.05 7.78 -4.47
C CYS A 47 1.96 8.57 -3.15
N MET A 48 2.83 8.26 -2.20
CA MET A 48 2.87 8.85 -0.87
C MET A 48 3.94 9.94 -0.71
N ASP A 49 4.57 10.40 -1.80
CA ASP A 49 5.63 11.40 -1.73
C ASP A 49 5.14 12.70 -1.05
N ALA A 50 6.01 13.26 -0.21
CA ALA A 50 5.76 14.51 0.51
C ALA A 50 5.60 15.68 -0.46
N ASN A 51 6.35 15.70 -1.56
CA ASN A 51 6.16 16.63 -2.66
C ASN A 51 5.03 16.11 -3.59
N PRO A 52 3.89 16.82 -3.68
CA PRO A 52 2.79 16.42 -4.56
C PRO A 52 3.19 16.29 -6.03
N SER A 53 4.21 17.03 -6.47
CA SER A 53 4.68 17.03 -7.87
C SER A 53 5.38 15.72 -8.26
N ASN A 54 5.87 14.95 -7.28
CA ASN A 54 6.49 13.64 -7.52
C ASN A 54 5.46 12.51 -7.59
N ARG A 55 4.19 12.78 -7.25
CA ARG A 55 3.15 11.76 -7.24
C ARG A 55 2.74 11.42 -8.67
N PRO A 56 2.62 10.13 -9.02
CA PRO A 56 2.17 9.72 -10.34
C PRO A 56 0.70 10.09 -10.55
N SER A 57 0.32 10.25 -11.81
CA SER A 57 -1.09 10.44 -12.17
C SER A 57 -1.88 9.15 -11.97
N ALA A 58 -3.19 9.28 -11.75
CA ALA A 58 -4.07 8.12 -11.64
C ALA A 58 -4.03 7.24 -12.90
N SER A 59 -3.87 7.84 -14.10
CA SER A 59 -3.70 7.10 -15.35
C SER A 59 -2.45 6.25 -15.34
N TYR A 60 -1.31 6.82 -14.93
CA TYR A 60 -0.05 6.08 -14.86
C TYR A 60 -0.15 4.90 -13.89
N ILE A 61 -0.73 5.12 -12.70
CA ILE A 61 -0.95 4.07 -11.70
C ILE A 61 -1.81 2.94 -12.29
N TYR A 62 -2.91 3.30 -12.97
CA TYR A 62 -3.80 2.33 -13.61
C TYR A 62 -3.07 1.50 -14.67
N ASP A 63 -2.29 2.15 -15.53
CA ASP A 63 -1.55 1.49 -16.61
C ASP A 63 -0.52 0.51 -16.04
N GLU A 64 0.25 0.89 -15.01
CA GLU A 64 1.21 0.01 -14.35
C GLU A 64 0.53 -1.18 -13.67
N LEU A 65 -0.52 -0.95 -12.87
CA LEU A 65 -1.23 -2.04 -12.20
C LEU A 65 -1.89 -2.99 -13.21
N SER A 66 -2.44 -2.47 -14.31
CA SER A 66 -3.02 -3.28 -15.38
C SER A 66 -1.95 -4.10 -16.10
N ARG A 67 -0.77 -3.52 -16.33
CA ARG A 67 0.37 -4.24 -16.91
C ARG A 67 0.80 -5.40 -16.01
N TRP A 68 0.98 -5.15 -14.72
CA TRP A 68 1.37 -6.18 -13.75
C TRP A 68 0.32 -7.29 -13.65
N TYR A 69 -0.96 -6.92 -13.58
CA TYR A 69 -2.06 -7.89 -13.58
C TYR A 69 -2.02 -8.80 -14.81
N ASN A 70 -1.82 -8.25 -16.00
CA ASN A 70 -1.73 -9.05 -17.23
C ASN A 70 -0.53 -10.02 -17.21
N ILE A 71 0.63 -9.59 -16.71
CA ILE A 71 1.82 -10.43 -16.59
C ILE A 71 1.55 -11.59 -15.63
N VAL A 72 0.98 -11.31 -14.45
CA VAL A 72 0.72 -12.32 -13.42
C VAL A 72 -0.40 -13.28 -13.82
N ALA A 73 -1.51 -12.76 -14.35
CA ALA A 73 -2.70 -13.56 -14.67
C ALA A 73 -2.52 -14.45 -15.91
N TYR A 74 -1.81 -13.96 -16.93
CA TYR A 74 -1.68 -14.67 -18.21
C TYR A 74 -0.27 -15.22 -18.45
N SER A 75 0.67 -15.03 -17.52
CA SER A 75 2.10 -15.35 -17.72
C SER A 75 2.65 -14.73 -19.02
N ALA A 76 2.12 -13.56 -19.40
CA ALA A 76 2.40 -12.88 -20.65
C ALA A 76 3.73 -12.11 -20.59
N VAL A 77 4.80 -12.82 -20.26
CA VAL A 77 6.16 -12.27 -20.12
C VAL A 77 6.78 -12.09 -21.51
N LYS A 78 7.21 -10.87 -21.80
CA LYS A 78 7.83 -10.51 -23.07
C LYS A 78 9.35 -10.33 -22.99
N ASP A 79 9.86 -10.00 -21.80
CA ASP A 79 11.27 -9.74 -21.57
C ASP A 79 11.72 -10.12 -20.14
N GLU A 80 13.01 -9.96 -19.88
CA GLU A 80 13.65 -10.30 -18.59
C GLU A 80 13.14 -9.44 -17.43
N ASN A 81 12.74 -8.18 -17.69
CA ASN A 81 12.20 -7.30 -16.66
C ASN A 81 10.80 -7.78 -16.23
N GLU A 82 9.95 -8.14 -17.19
CA GLU A 82 8.64 -8.72 -16.90
C GLU A 82 8.75 -10.09 -16.22
N PHE A 83 9.77 -10.89 -16.58
CA PHE A 83 10.06 -12.14 -15.88
C PHE A 83 10.44 -11.90 -14.42
N THR A 84 11.28 -10.89 -14.17
CA THR A 84 11.69 -10.49 -12.83
C THR A 84 10.51 -10.01 -12.01
N LEU A 85 9.62 -9.21 -12.62
CA LEU A 85 8.37 -8.77 -12.01
C LEU A 85 7.48 -9.96 -11.63
N LEU A 86 7.25 -10.90 -12.55
CA LEU A 86 6.47 -12.11 -12.28
C LEU A 86 7.06 -12.88 -11.10
N LYS A 87 8.38 -13.06 -11.04
CA LYS A 87 9.07 -13.76 -9.95
C LYS A 87 8.96 -13.05 -8.62
N ALA A 88 8.94 -11.72 -8.61
CA ALA A 88 8.74 -10.94 -7.39
C ALA A 88 7.34 -11.19 -6.81
N PHE A 89 6.30 -11.16 -7.64
CA PHE A 89 4.93 -11.46 -7.19
C PHE A 89 4.77 -12.92 -6.74
N GLN A 90 5.35 -13.89 -7.46
CA GLN A 90 5.35 -15.30 -7.03
C GLN A 90 6.05 -15.51 -5.68
N SER A 91 7.15 -14.81 -5.43
CA SER A 91 7.85 -14.86 -4.15
C SER A 91 6.99 -14.27 -3.02
N ALA A 92 6.29 -13.18 -3.28
CA ALA A 92 5.35 -12.59 -2.33
C ALA A 92 4.19 -13.55 -2.01
N ASP A 93 3.61 -14.17 -3.04
CA ASP A 93 2.53 -15.15 -2.88
C ASP A 93 2.93 -16.35 -2.02
N ALA A 94 4.20 -16.76 -2.06
CA ALA A 94 4.71 -17.82 -1.21
C ALA A 94 4.78 -17.44 0.29
N ILE A 95 4.87 -16.13 0.59
CA ILE A 95 4.91 -15.61 1.97
C ILE A 95 3.49 -15.42 2.51
N ILE A 96 2.50 -15.08 1.67
CA ILE A 96 1.11 -14.80 2.10
C ILE A 96 0.54 -15.83 3.09
N PRO A 97 0.66 -17.17 2.89
CA PRO A 97 0.13 -18.16 3.82
C PRO A 97 0.77 -18.14 5.21
N THR A 98 1.94 -17.52 5.35
CA THR A 98 2.68 -17.42 6.62
C THR A 98 2.34 -16.16 7.40
N LEU A 99 1.62 -15.20 6.78
CA LEU A 99 1.21 -13.96 7.41
C LEU A 99 -0.04 -14.20 8.29
N SER A 100 -0.08 -13.58 9.47
CA SER A 100 -1.25 -13.66 10.34
C SER A 100 -2.45 -12.97 9.69
N THR A 101 -3.53 -13.70 9.48
CA THR A 101 -4.81 -13.20 8.96
C THR A 101 -5.74 -12.68 10.05
N GLU A 102 -5.28 -12.58 11.30
CA GLU A 102 -6.08 -12.04 12.39
C GLU A 102 -6.32 -10.54 12.16
N LEU A 103 -7.48 -10.23 11.58
CA LEU A 103 -7.98 -8.86 11.50
C LEU A 103 -8.39 -8.42 12.91
N PRO A 104 -7.75 -7.42 13.52
CA PRO A 104 -8.17 -6.92 14.81
C PRO A 104 -9.61 -6.36 14.70
N ILE A 105 -10.45 -6.72 15.67
CA ILE A 105 -11.83 -6.21 15.77
C ILE A 105 -11.73 -4.69 15.99
N TYR A 106 -12.15 -3.92 14.99
CA TYR A 106 -12.08 -2.46 15.01
C TYR A 106 -13.22 -1.85 15.84
N SER A 107 -12.90 -0.98 16.79
CA SER A 107 -13.88 -0.06 17.38
C SER A 107 -14.25 1.01 16.36
N LYS A 108 -15.46 0.92 15.80
CA LYS A 108 -16.08 1.89 14.87
C LYS A 108 -16.07 3.34 15.38
N ASP A 109 -15.86 3.56 16.66
CA ASP A 109 -16.19 4.81 17.34
C ASP A 109 -15.20 5.96 17.12
N LYS A 110 -13.99 5.72 16.59
CA LYS A 110 -12.98 6.79 16.44
C LYS A 110 -12.98 7.52 15.08
N LEU A 111 -13.76 7.07 14.10
CA LEU A 111 -13.89 7.75 12.80
C LEU A 111 -15.04 8.78 12.75
N THR A 112 -15.91 8.82 13.77
CA THR A 112 -17.17 9.58 13.72
C THR A 112 -17.42 10.56 14.87
N THR A 113 -16.44 10.89 15.70
CA THR A 113 -16.62 12.01 16.65
C THR A 113 -16.47 13.33 15.89
N ASN A 114 -17.56 13.75 15.24
CA ASN A 114 -17.82 15.15 14.95
C ASN A 114 -17.78 15.89 16.30
N GLU A 115 -16.65 16.48 16.65
CA GLU A 115 -16.63 17.54 17.65
C GLU A 115 -17.38 18.73 17.03
N GLU A 116 -18.66 18.82 17.40
CA GLU A 116 -19.46 20.03 17.25
C GLU A 116 -18.73 21.17 17.98
N ILE A 117 -18.07 22.03 17.20
CA ILE A 117 -17.57 23.31 17.70
C ILE A 117 -18.79 24.15 18.06
N LYS A 118 -19.09 24.24 19.36
CA LYS A 118 -20.00 25.22 19.95
C LYS A 118 -19.31 26.56 20.15
#